data_AF-X1NZX6-F1
#
_entry.id   AF-X1NZX6-F1
#
_cell.length_a   1.000
_cell.length_b   1.000
_cell.length_c   1.000
_cell.angle_alpha   90.00
_cell.angle_beta   90.00
_cell.angle_gamma   90.00
#
_symmetry.space_group_name_H-M   'P 1'
#
loop_
_entity.id
_entity.type
_entity.pdbx_description
1 polymer ?
#
loop_
_entity_poly.entity_id
_entity_poly.type
_entity_poly.pdbx_seq_one_letter_code
_entity_poly.pdbx_strand_id
1 'polypeptide(L)'
;PAGHVCTENAKWFADQVNERAKGELTIDYLGGPEVVPTFDQPEAVRSGVIDINFSCGNYYTGIVPEGDASIIAPCEPWVDRETGFYDFMVEVFDEAGIRYLGNHGGGFSTPYYLYTNVRIETPWDLVGQKFRTVPMYIPLLTALGIRPITM
;
A
#
# COMPACT_ATOMS: atom_id res chain seq x y z
N PRO A 1 8.29 8.79 5.43
CA PRO A 1 9.06 9.98 5.83
C PRO A 1 8.30 11.28 5.55
N ALA A 2 8.53 12.35 6.32
CA ALA A 2 8.00 13.67 6.02
C ALA A 2 8.42 14.12 4.61
N GLY A 3 7.48 14.68 3.82
CA GLY A 3 7.72 15.08 2.43
C GLY A 3 7.59 13.96 1.39
N HIS A 4 7.36 12.70 1.79
CA HIS A 4 6.97 11.64 0.85
C HIS A 4 5.50 11.82 0.46
N VAL A 5 5.16 11.64 -0.83
CA VAL A 5 3.79 11.85 -1.37
C VAL A 5 2.72 11.12 -0.54
N CYS A 6 2.94 9.85 -0.18
CA CYS A 6 1.97 9.11 0.65
C CYS A 6 1.75 9.74 2.03
N THR A 7 2.81 10.27 2.65
CA THR A 7 2.71 10.96 3.95
C THR A 7 1.90 12.24 3.82
N GLU A 8 2.17 13.03 2.79
CA GLU A 8 1.48 14.30 2.55
C GLU A 8 0.01 14.07 2.16
N ASN A 9 -0.29 13.00 1.41
CA ASN A 9 -1.66 12.61 1.10
C ASN A 9 -2.44 12.16 2.35
N ALA A 10 -1.81 11.42 3.26
CA ALA A 10 -2.42 11.02 4.52
C ALA A 10 -2.76 12.22 5.41
N LYS A 11 -1.83 13.18 5.52
CA LYS A 11 -2.06 14.45 6.23
C LYS A 11 -3.16 15.27 5.58
N TRP A 12 -3.12 15.42 4.27
CA TRP A 12 -4.14 16.14 3.52
C TRP A 12 -5.52 15.53 3.74
N PHE A 13 -5.63 14.20 3.75
CA PHE A 13 -6.89 13.51 4.06
C PHE A 13 -7.38 13.85 5.48
N ALA A 14 -6.50 13.77 6.49
CA ALA A 14 -6.83 14.11 7.85
C ALA A 14 -7.31 15.57 7.98
N ASP A 15 -6.58 16.52 7.37
CA ASP A 15 -6.93 17.94 7.37
C ASP A 15 -8.31 18.19 6.73
N GLN A 16 -8.58 17.56 5.58
CA GLN A 16 -9.87 17.68 4.90
C GLN A 16 -11.03 17.11 5.69
N VAL A 17 -10.82 16.01 6.41
CA VAL A 17 -11.86 15.45 7.29
C VAL A 17 -12.07 16.35 8.49
N ASN A 18 -11.00 16.81 9.15
CA ASN A 18 -11.07 17.67 10.32
C ASN A 18 -11.80 19.00 10.01
N GLU A 19 -11.49 19.62 8.87
CA GLU A 19 -12.16 20.84 8.42
C GLU A 19 -13.67 20.65 8.25
N ARG A 20 -14.08 19.52 7.65
CA ARG A 20 -15.49 19.20 7.39
C ARG A 20 -16.25 18.74 8.63
N ALA A 21 -15.55 18.04 9.53
CA ALA A 21 -16.11 17.51 10.76
C ALA A 21 -16.40 18.59 11.81
N LYS A 22 -15.80 19.78 11.69
CA LYS A 22 -16.06 20.94 12.58
C LYS A 22 -15.97 20.59 14.07
N GLY A 23 -15.06 19.67 14.43
CA GLY A 23 -14.82 19.22 15.80
C GLY A 23 -15.66 18.03 16.28
N GLU A 24 -16.59 17.50 15.48
CA GLU A 24 -17.33 16.27 15.82
C GLU A 24 -16.46 15.01 15.70
N LEU A 25 -15.46 15.06 14.82
CA LEU A 25 -14.43 14.05 14.60
C LEU A 25 -13.10 14.78 14.48
N THR A 26 -12.05 14.21 15.05
CA THR A 26 -10.67 14.66 14.85
C THR A 26 -9.80 13.46 14.49
N ILE A 27 -9.06 13.57 13.40
CA ILE A 27 -8.03 12.63 12.98
C ILE A 27 -6.68 13.24 13.31
N ASP A 28 -5.95 12.59 14.21
CA ASP A 28 -4.59 12.96 14.58
C ASP A 28 -3.58 12.14 13.78
N TYR A 29 -2.83 12.81 12.89
CA TYR A 29 -1.77 12.14 12.13
C TYR A 29 -0.57 11.86 13.03
N LEU A 30 -0.36 10.59 13.37
CA LEU A 30 0.71 10.16 14.28
C LEU A 30 2.09 10.08 13.61
N GLY A 31 2.14 9.69 12.33
CA GLY A 31 3.38 9.44 11.60
C GLY A 31 3.28 8.22 10.68
N GLY A 32 4.44 7.66 10.31
CA GLY A 32 4.55 6.45 9.48
C GLY A 32 5.33 5.33 10.19
N PRO A 33 6.34 4.72 9.52
CA PRO A 33 7.07 3.57 10.06
C PRO A 33 7.82 3.84 11.37
N GLU A 34 8.08 5.11 11.69
CA GLU A 34 8.66 5.53 12.97
C GLU A 34 7.71 5.39 14.17
N VAL A 35 6.39 5.30 13.93
CA VAL A 35 5.37 5.07 14.97
C VAL A 35 5.01 3.60 15.05
N VAL A 36 4.64 3.00 13.92
CA VAL A 36 4.34 1.57 13.79
C VAL A 36 5.12 1.02 12.58
N PRO A 37 5.98 0.01 12.75
CA PRO A 37 6.71 -0.59 11.64
C PRO A 37 5.79 -1.02 10.50
N THR A 38 6.20 -0.80 9.25
CA THR A 38 5.33 -0.92 8.07
C THR A 38 4.53 -2.22 7.98
N PHE A 39 5.16 -3.36 8.26
CA PHE A 39 4.50 -4.67 8.18
C PHE A 39 3.64 -5.01 9.41
N ASP A 40 3.73 -4.23 10.48
CA ASP A 40 2.89 -4.37 11.68
C ASP A 40 1.64 -3.48 11.61
N GLN A 41 1.62 -2.48 10.71
CA GLN A 41 0.50 -1.54 10.58
C GLN A 41 -0.85 -2.21 10.24
N PRO A 42 -0.93 -3.25 9.38
CA PRO A 42 -2.20 -3.96 9.14
C PRO A 42 -2.81 -4.53 10.43
N GLU A 43 -1.99 -5.15 11.28
CA GLU A 43 -2.40 -5.67 12.57
C GLU A 43 -2.74 -4.56 13.57
N ALA A 44 -2.00 -3.45 13.53
CA ALA A 44 -2.29 -2.30 14.38
C ALA A 44 -3.68 -1.71 14.10
N VAL A 45 -4.12 -1.70 12.84
CA VAL A 45 -5.51 -1.32 12.48
C VAL A 45 -6.49 -2.38 12.96
N ARG A 46 -6.24 -3.66 12.65
CA ARG A 46 -7.14 -4.75 13.02
C ARG A 46 -7.38 -4.85 14.53
N SER A 47 -6.35 -4.57 15.32
CA SER A 47 -6.40 -4.60 16.79
C SER A 47 -6.89 -3.31 17.43
N GLY A 48 -7.09 -2.24 16.66
CA GLY A 48 -7.50 -0.93 17.16
C GLY A 48 -6.40 -0.15 17.90
N VAL A 49 -5.13 -0.49 17.69
CA VAL A 49 -3.99 0.31 18.19
C VAL A 49 -3.90 1.64 17.44
N ILE A 50 -4.23 1.63 16.15
CA ILE A 50 -4.46 2.83 15.33
C ILE A 50 -5.79 2.68 14.59
N ASP A 51 -6.51 3.78 14.39
CA ASP A 51 -7.84 3.73 13.75
C ASP A 51 -7.77 3.71 12.22
N ILE A 52 -6.79 4.42 11.65
CA ILE A 52 -6.66 4.63 10.21
C ILE A 52 -5.21 4.39 9.81
N ASN A 53 -5.01 3.60 8.76
CA ASN A 53 -3.72 3.41 8.13
C ASN A 53 -3.77 3.78 6.66
N PHE A 54 -2.80 4.59 6.24
CA PHE A 54 -2.58 4.94 4.86
C PHE A 54 -1.40 4.13 4.33
N SER A 55 -1.68 3.05 3.61
CA SER A 55 -0.68 2.05 3.25
C SER A 55 -0.95 1.40 1.89
N CYS A 56 -0.06 0.49 1.49
CA CYS A 56 -0.20 -0.29 0.26
C CYS A 56 -1.01 -1.56 0.52
N GLY A 57 -1.93 -1.90 -0.39
CA GLY A 57 -2.80 -3.08 -0.24
C GLY A 57 -2.03 -4.40 -0.10
N ASN A 58 -0.87 -4.54 -0.76
CA ASN A 58 -0.03 -5.73 -0.67
C ASN A 58 0.49 -6.04 0.74
N TYR A 59 0.58 -5.05 1.62
CA TYR A 59 0.99 -5.28 3.01
C TYR A 59 -0.11 -5.95 3.85
N TYR A 60 -1.36 -5.91 3.37
CA TYR A 60 -2.48 -6.59 4.03
C TYR A 60 -2.62 -8.06 3.63
N THR A 61 -1.86 -8.58 2.66
CA THR A 61 -2.00 -9.94 2.11
C THR A 61 -1.89 -11.07 3.15
N GLY A 62 -1.25 -10.83 4.29
CA GLY A 62 -1.21 -11.78 5.40
C GLY A 62 -2.53 -11.92 6.19
N ILE A 63 -3.45 -10.96 6.03
CA ILE A 63 -4.74 -10.89 6.72
C ILE A 63 -5.90 -10.92 5.70
N VAL A 64 -5.77 -10.17 4.61
CA VAL A 64 -6.72 -10.08 3.49
C VAL A 64 -5.98 -10.46 2.21
N PRO A 65 -6.09 -11.70 1.72
CA PRO A 65 -5.37 -12.17 0.53
C PRO A 65 -5.58 -11.28 -0.71
N GLU A 66 -6.77 -10.70 -0.84
CA GLU A 66 -7.18 -9.79 -1.92
C GLU A 66 -6.53 -8.41 -1.85
N GLY A 67 -5.70 -8.11 -0.83
CA GLY A 67 -5.02 -6.81 -0.68
C GLY A 67 -4.25 -6.38 -1.93
N ASP A 68 -3.68 -7.33 -2.68
CA ASP A 68 -2.98 -7.08 -3.94
C ASP A 68 -3.90 -6.57 -5.08
N ALA A 69 -5.21 -6.83 -5.02
CA ALA A 69 -6.16 -6.48 -6.08
C ALA A 69 -6.16 -4.99 -6.39
N SER A 70 -6.05 -4.15 -5.36
CA SER A 70 -6.01 -2.67 -5.49
C SER A 70 -4.78 -2.14 -6.23
N ILE A 71 -3.70 -2.91 -6.30
CA ILE A 71 -2.44 -2.49 -6.95
C ILE A 71 -2.43 -2.91 -8.43
N ILE A 72 -3.13 -4.00 -8.76
CA ILE A 72 -3.23 -4.51 -10.15
C ILE A 72 -4.48 -3.99 -10.88
N ALA A 73 -5.39 -3.31 -10.17
CA ALA A 73 -6.58 -2.71 -10.76
C ALA A 73 -6.18 -1.74 -11.89
N PRO A 74 -6.72 -1.91 -13.11
CA PRO A 74 -6.28 -1.15 -14.27
C PRO A 74 -6.86 0.27 -14.34
N CYS A 75 -7.85 0.55 -13.49
CA CYS A 75 -8.65 1.75 -13.53
C CYS A 75 -8.21 2.78 -12.48
N GLU A 76 -8.63 4.02 -12.69
CA GLU A 76 -8.50 5.08 -11.71
C GLU A 76 -9.48 4.84 -10.55
N PRO A 77 -9.20 5.32 -9.31
CA PRO A 77 -9.99 4.93 -8.14
C PRO A 77 -11.44 5.40 -8.19
N TRP A 78 -11.71 6.51 -8.88
CA TRP A 78 -13.09 6.99 -9.07
C TRP A 78 -13.87 6.13 -10.07
N VAL A 79 -13.20 5.49 -11.02
CA VAL A 79 -13.81 4.52 -11.94
C VAL A 79 -14.09 3.21 -11.20
N ASP A 80 -13.15 2.73 -10.38
CA ASP A 80 -13.33 1.50 -9.58
C ASP A 80 -14.54 1.55 -8.64
N ARG A 81 -14.93 2.76 -8.19
CA ARG A 81 -16.14 2.95 -7.38
C ARG A 81 -17.43 2.73 -8.16
N GLU A 82 -17.42 2.84 -9.48
CA GLU A 82 -18.58 2.66 -10.34
C GLU A 82 -18.72 1.21 -10.85
N THR A 83 -17.68 0.38 -10.75
CA THR A 83 -17.63 -0.97 -11.32
C THR A 83 -17.98 -2.09 -10.33
N GLY A 84 -18.11 -1.76 -9.05
CA GLY A 84 -18.30 -2.73 -7.95
C GLY A 84 -16.98 -3.20 -7.30
N PHE A 85 -15.84 -2.79 -7.83
CA PHE A 85 -14.53 -3.12 -7.24
C PHE A 85 -14.42 -2.59 -5.80
N TYR A 86 -14.84 -1.35 -5.58
CA TYR A 86 -14.83 -0.76 -4.24
C TYR A 86 -15.67 -1.57 -3.24
N ASP A 87 -16.87 -1.97 -3.62
CA ASP A 87 -17.78 -2.73 -2.74
C ASP A 87 -17.21 -4.10 -2.40
N PHE A 88 -16.61 -4.78 -3.39
CA PHE A 88 -15.88 -6.03 -3.17
C PHE A 88 -14.72 -5.85 -2.19
N MET A 89 -13.91 -4.80 -2.35
CA MET A 89 -12.80 -4.51 -1.43
C MET A 89 -13.29 -4.17 -0.01
N VAL A 90 -14.45 -3.52 0.11
CA VAL A 90 -15.08 -3.30 1.42
C VAL A 90 -15.47 -4.62 2.06
N GLU A 91 -16.13 -5.52 1.31
CA GLU A 91 -16.57 -6.82 1.80
C GLU A 91 -15.39 -7.66 2.33
N VAL A 92 -14.34 -7.85 1.52
CA VAL A 92 -13.21 -8.71 1.91
C VAL A 92 -12.38 -8.14 3.08
N PHE A 93 -12.29 -6.82 3.22
CA PHE A 93 -11.63 -6.20 4.38
C PHE A 93 -12.51 -6.28 5.64
N ASP A 94 -13.83 -6.20 5.50
CA ASP A 94 -14.77 -6.29 6.63
C ASP A 94 -14.72 -7.68 7.30
N GLU A 95 -14.51 -8.75 6.50
CA GLU A 95 -14.26 -10.10 7.03
C GLU A 95 -13.03 -10.18 7.95
N ALA A 96 -12.03 -9.32 7.71
CA ALA A 96 -10.84 -9.17 8.55
C ALA A 96 -11.03 -8.18 9.72
N GLY A 97 -12.23 -7.61 9.89
CA GLY A 97 -12.53 -6.59 10.90
C GLY A 97 -11.95 -5.22 10.57
N ILE A 98 -11.72 -4.92 9.29
CA ILE A 98 -11.11 -3.67 8.83
C ILE A 98 -12.04 -2.98 7.84
N ARG A 99 -12.26 -1.67 7.97
CA ARG A 99 -13.02 -0.92 6.97
C ARG A 99 -12.10 -0.41 5.86
N TYR A 100 -12.31 -0.87 4.63
CA TYR A 100 -11.66 -0.28 3.45
C TYR A 100 -12.25 1.11 3.15
N LEU A 101 -11.41 2.16 3.14
CA LEU A 101 -11.84 3.54 2.89
C LEU A 101 -11.70 3.97 1.42
N GLY A 102 -10.81 3.32 0.67
CA GLY A 102 -10.61 3.58 -0.75
C GLY A 102 -9.16 3.48 -1.20
N ASN A 103 -8.98 3.51 -2.51
CA ASN A 103 -7.68 3.59 -3.15
C ASN A 103 -7.34 5.05 -3.44
N HIS A 104 -6.14 5.49 -3.07
CA HIS A 104 -5.62 6.82 -3.41
C HIS A 104 -4.59 6.75 -4.53
N GLY A 105 -4.03 5.57 -4.79
CA GLY A 105 -3.06 5.30 -5.84
C GLY A 105 -3.76 4.53 -6.94
N GLY A 106 -4.35 5.24 -7.89
CA GLY A 106 -4.87 4.60 -9.10
C GLY A 106 -4.24 5.16 -10.36
N GLY A 107 -4.45 4.38 -11.43
CA GLY A 107 -3.83 4.57 -12.72
C GLY A 107 -2.43 3.97 -12.83
N PHE A 108 -2.12 3.43 -14.02
CA PHE A 108 -0.76 3.08 -14.46
C PHE A 108 0.20 4.29 -14.58
N SER A 109 -0.13 5.39 -13.92
CA SER A 109 0.48 6.71 -14.09
C SER A 109 1.90 6.78 -13.51
N THR A 110 2.29 5.83 -12.66
CA THR A 110 3.65 5.75 -12.10
C THR A 110 4.30 4.39 -12.39
N PRO A 111 5.21 4.30 -13.37
CA PRO A 111 5.95 3.07 -13.63
C PRO A 111 6.91 2.75 -12.48
N TYR A 112 7.05 1.46 -12.16
CA TYR A 112 8.06 0.95 -11.25
C TYR A 112 9.31 0.52 -12.03
N TYR A 113 10.49 0.80 -11.46
CA TYR A 113 11.78 0.44 -12.04
C TYR A 113 12.61 -0.38 -11.06
N LEU A 114 13.48 -1.24 -11.60
CA LEU A 114 14.55 -1.86 -10.84
C LEU A 114 15.75 -0.91 -10.83
N TYR A 115 16.23 -0.58 -9.63
CA TYR A 115 17.40 0.28 -9.45
C TYR A 115 18.63 -0.56 -9.12
N THR A 116 19.70 -0.37 -9.89
CA THR A 116 20.95 -1.12 -9.74
C THR A 116 22.13 -0.18 -9.58
N ASN A 117 23.13 -0.61 -8.80
CA ASN A 117 24.44 0.05 -8.72
C ASN A 117 25.45 -0.55 -9.72
N VAL A 118 25.02 -1.54 -10.50
CA VAL A 118 25.79 -2.19 -11.55
C VAL A 118 25.09 -1.99 -12.88
N ARG A 119 25.88 -1.89 -13.94
CA ARG A 119 25.34 -1.85 -15.30
C ARG A 119 24.70 -3.20 -15.63
N ILE A 120 23.51 -3.14 -16.22
CA ILE A 120 22.79 -4.29 -16.75
C ILE A 120 22.47 -4.04 -18.22
N GLU A 121 22.57 -5.07 -19.04
CA GLU A 121 22.21 -5.06 -20.44
C GLU A 121 21.04 -6.01 -20.72
N THR A 122 20.93 -7.07 -19.92
CA THR A 122 19.81 -8.01 -19.95
C THR A 122 19.27 -8.29 -18.56
N PRO A 123 17.98 -8.70 -18.41
CA PRO A 123 17.45 -9.11 -17.11
C PRO A 123 18.24 -10.25 -16.44
N TRP A 124 18.92 -11.09 -17.25
CA TRP A 124 19.70 -12.23 -16.76
C TRP A 124 20.99 -11.83 -16.05
N ASP A 125 21.46 -10.59 -16.22
CA ASP A 125 22.61 -10.05 -15.49
C ASP A 125 22.32 -9.92 -13.99
N LEU A 126 21.03 -10.01 -13.59
CA LEU A 126 20.57 -9.94 -12.22
C LEU A 126 20.51 -11.31 -11.52
N VAL A 127 20.75 -12.42 -12.23
CA VAL A 127 20.69 -13.77 -11.63
C VAL A 127 21.66 -13.87 -10.45
N GLY A 128 21.16 -14.35 -9.32
CA GLY A 128 21.92 -14.50 -8.07
C GLY A 128 22.13 -13.19 -7.29
N GLN A 129 21.78 -12.03 -7.85
CA GLN A 129 21.88 -10.75 -7.15
C GLN A 129 20.88 -10.68 -5.99
N LYS A 130 21.22 -9.89 -4.96
CA LYS A 130 20.33 -9.62 -3.84
C LYS A 130 19.56 -8.34 -4.11
N PHE A 131 18.22 -8.38 -4.04
CA PHE A 131 17.37 -7.21 -4.26
C PHE A 131 16.49 -6.98 -3.06
N ARG A 132 16.48 -5.75 -2.52
CA ARG A 132 15.41 -5.35 -1.61
C ARG A 132 14.11 -5.26 -2.40
N THR A 133 13.04 -5.82 -1.86
CA THR A 133 11.72 -5.79 -2.48
C THR A 133 10.58 -5.74 -1.46
N VAL A 134 9.37 -5.57 -1.96
CA VAL A 134 8.11 -5.80 -1.24
C VAL A 134 7.50 -7.13 -1.68
N PRO A 135 6.59 -7.74 -0.88
CA PRO A 135 6.10 -9.10 -1.10
C PRO A 135 5.59 -9.39 -2.52
N MET A 136 4.83 -8.46 -3.10
CA MET A 136 4.22 -8.60 -4.43
C MET A 136 5.23 -8.96 -5.55
N TYR A 137 6.46 -8.46 -5.51
CA TYR A 137 7.44 -8.72 -6.58
C TYR A 137 8.30 -9.96 -6.34
N ILE A 138 8.17 -10.65 -5.20
CA ILE A 138 8.95 -11.85 -4.91
C ILE A 138 8.83 -12.88 -6.04
N PRO A 139 7.63 -13.25 -6.54
CA PRO A 139 7.49 -14.24 -7.61
C PRO A 139 8.23 -13.82 -8.89
N LEU A 140 8.11 -12.55 -9.29
CA LEU A 140 8.78 -12.00 -10.47
C LEU A 140 10.30 -12.06 -10.32
N LEU A 141 10.84 -11.58 -9.20
CA LEU A 141 12.28 -11.54 -8.96
C LEU A 141 12.86 -12.96 -8.86
N THR A 142 12.17 -13.88 -8.18
CA THR A 142 12.59 -15.29 -8.10
C THR A 142 12.57 -15.95 -9.48
N ALA A 143 11.58 -15.68 -10.32
CA ALA A 143 11.54 -16.20 -11.70
C ALA A 143 12.69 -15.69 -12.57
N LEU A 144 13.19 -14.47 -12.29
CA LEU A 144 14.40 -13.91 -12.92
C LEU A 144 15.71 -14.44 -12.31
N GLY A 145 15.65 -15.37 -11.36
CA GLY A 145 16.82 -15.91 -10.67
C GLY A 145 17.43 -14.95 -9.63
N ILE A 146 16.74 -13.85 -9.30
CA ILE A 146 17.17 -12.88 -8.29
C ILE A 146 16.86 -13.44 -6.90
N ARG A 147 17.65 -13.05 -5.90
CA ARG A 147 17.41 -13.35 -4.48
C ARG A 147 16.70 -12.16 -3.82
N PRO A 148 15.36 -12.14 -3.73
CA PRO A 148 14.63 -11.06 -3.07
C PRO A 148 14.88 -11.07 -1.55
N ILE A 149 14.91 -9.88 -0.98
CA ILE A 149 15.00 -9.61 0.46
C ILE A 149 13.88 -8.64 0.78
N THR A 150 12.90 -9.08 1.57
CA THR A 150 11.83 -8.22 2.04
C THR A 150 12.35 -7.30 3.14
N MET A 151 12.15 -5.99 2.98
CA MET A 151 12.47 -4.96 3.98
C MET A 151 11.45 -3.86 3.93
#